data_AF-A0A958WKD2-F1
#
_entry.id   AF-A0A958WKD2-F1
#
_cell.length_a   1.000
_cell.length_b   1.000
_cell.length_c   1.000
_cell.angle_alpha   90.00
_cell.angle_beta   90.00
_cell.angle_gamma   90.00
#
_symmetry.space_group_name_H-M   'P 1'
#
loop_
_entity.id
_entity.type
_entity.pdbx_description
1 polymer ?
#
loop_
_entity_poly.entity_id
_entity_poly.type
_entity_poly.pdbx_seq_one_letter_code
_entity_poly.pdbx_strand_id
1 'polypeptide(L)' 'MAKVLYQYFKKEIDMHKVYVRIDPTTMEGLEILVAETGQIVQNKRQFDNTIYEDLEFDEFVEASSLEFNLYLSGIAK' A
#
# COMPACT_ATOMS: atom_id res chain seq x y z
N MET A 1 -10.86 2.34 -22.25
CA MET A 1 -10.27 2.67 -20.93
C MET A 1 -9.07 1.77 -20.75
N ALA A 2 -7.86 2.35 -20.62
CA ALA A 2 -6.67 1.55 -20.32
C ALA A 2 -6.84 0.94 -18.93
N LYS A 3 -6.58 -0.36 -18.80
CA LYS A 3 -6.63 -1.03 -17.51
C LYS A 3 -5.32 -0.71 -16.78
N VAL A 4 -5.39 0.12 -15.75
CA VAL A 4 -4.23 0.45 -14.92
C VAL A 4 -3.82 -0.79 -14.13
N LEU A 5 -2.54 -1.15 -14.20
CA LEU A 5 -1.93 -2.16 -13.36
C LEU A 5 -1.29 -1.47 -12.16
N TYR A 6 -2.03 -1.42 -11.06
CA TYR A 6 -1.50 -0.90 -9.81
C TYR A 6 -0.35 -1.78 -9.30
N GLN A 7 0.64 -1.13 -8.71
CA GLN A 7 1.72 -1.78 -7.99
C GLN A 7 1.43 -1.73 -6.49
N TYR A 8 1.82 -2.78 -5.78
CA TYR A 8 1.47 -2.98 -4.38
C TYR A 8 2.72 -3.32 -3.59
N PHE A 9 2.87 -2.67 -2.46
CA PHE A 9 4.01 -2.82 -1.57
C PHE A 9 3.52 -2.98 -0.13
N LYS A 10 4.30 -3.67 0.70
CA LYS A 10 4.02 -3.82 2.12
C LYS A 10 5.28 -3.77 2.96
N LYS A 11 5.10 -3.36 4.20
CA LYS A 11 6.11 -3.41 5.26
C LYS A 11 5.43 -3.76 6.57
N GLU A 12 6.05 -4.65 7.33
CA GLU A 12 5.63 -4.96 8.69
C GLU A 12 6.57 -4.21 9.65
N ILE A 13 6.01 -3.43 10.57
CA ILE A 13 6.75 -2.63 11.54
C ILE A 13 6.11 -2.86 12.91
N ASP A 14 6.83 -3.52 13.81
CA ASP A 14 6.36 -3.88 15.15
C ASP A 14 4.94 -4.50 15.11
N MET A 15 3.94 -3.77 15.64
CA MET A 15 2.53 -4.18 15.73
C MET A 15 1.64 -3.58 14.62
N HIS A 16 2.25 -3.14 13.51
CA HIS A 16 1.54 -2.52 12.40
C HIS A 16 1.99 -3.10 11.05
N LYS A 17 1.05 -3.20 10.13
CA LYS A 17 1.32 -3.49 8.72
C LYS A 17 0.97 -2.27 7.89
N VAL A 18 1.93 -1.81 7.11
CA VAL A 18 1.74 -0.74 6.13
C VAL A 18 1.61 -1.39 4.78
N TYR A 19 0.58 -1.03 4.01
CA TYR A 19 0.53 -1.36 2.59
C TYR A 19 0.36 -0.11 1.76
N VAL A 20 0.99 -0.09 0.60
CA VAL A 20 0.96 1.02 -0.35
C VAL A 20 0.52 0.48 -1.70
N ARG A 21 -0.46 1.14 -2.32
CA ARG A 21 -0.87 0.91 -3.71
C ARG A 21 -0.54 2.15 -4.53
N ILE A 22 0.15 1.99 -5.65
CA ILE A 22 0.57 3.08 -6.55
C ILE A 22 0.02 2.84 -7.96
N ASP A 23 -0.57 3.89 -8.56
CA ASP A 23 -0.81 3.97 -10.00
C ASP A 23 0.50 4.43 -10.69
N PRO A 24 1.19 3.59 -11.47
CA PRO A 24 2.45 3.99 -12.10
C PRO A 24 2.27 5.03 -13.21
N THR A 25 1.03 5.33 -13.62
CA THR A 25 0.74 6.31 -14.70
C THR A 25 0.54 7.71 -14.13
N THR A 26 -0.15 7.82 -13.00
CA THR A 26 -0.52 9.10 -12.39
C THR A 26 0.26 9.39 -11.11
N MET A 27 0.98 8.40 -10.57
CA MET A 27 1.58 8.41 -9.23
C MET A 27 0.57 8.67 -8.10
N GLU A 28 -0.73 8.55 -8.38
CA GLU A 28 -1.75 8.53 -7.34
C GLU A 28 -1.71 7.19 -6.60
N GLY A 29 -1.94 7.21 -5.31
CA GLY A 29 -2.00 5.97 -4.56
C GLY A 29 -2.73 6.04 -3.24
N LEU A 30 -2.75 4.88 -2.59
CA LEU A 30 -3.46 4.65 -1.35
C LEU A 30 -2.55 3.88 -0.40
N GLU A 31 -2.28 4.48 0.75
CA GLU A 31 -1.62 3.84 1.87
C GLU A 31 -2.69 3.35 2.84
N ILE A 32 -2.54 2.11 3.32
CA ILE A 32 -3.34 1.56 4.41
C ILE A 32 -2.42 1.14 5.55
N LEU A 33 -2.77 1.56 6.76
CA LEU A 33 -2.12 1.13 8.00
C LEU A 33 -3.08 0.20 8.73
N VAL A 34 -2.63 -1.00 9.03
CA VAL A 34 -3.36 -2.02 9.77
C VAL A 34 -2.68 -2.19 11.12
N ALA A 35 -3.37 -1.85 12.20
CA ALA A 35 -2.90 -2.14 13.56
C ALA A 35 -3.27 -3.57 13.97
N GLU A 36 -2.53 -4.17 14.91
CA GLU A 36 -2.87 -5.49 15.51
C GLU A 36 -4.28 -5.56 16.11
N THR A 37 -4.86 -4.43 16.48
CA THR A 37 -6.26 -4.35 16.97
C THR A 37 -7.30 -4.54 15.86
N GLY A 38 -6.86 -4.67 14.60
CA GLY A 38 -7.70 -4.71 13.41
C GLY A 38 -8.20 -3.32 12.97
N GLN A 39 -7.70 -2.23 13.58
CA GLN A 39 -8.00 -0.88 13.13
C GLN A 39 -7.27 -0.59 11.82
N ILE A 40 -8.01 -0.12 10.82
CA ILE A 40 -7.48 0.20 9.49
C ILE A 40 -7.62 1.71 9.25
N VAL A 41 -6.51 2.36 8.94
CA VAL A 41 -6.45 3.78 8.55
C VAL A 41 -6.07 3.85 7.07
N GLN A 42 -6.76 4.69 6.30
CA GLN A 42 -6.55 4.82 4.86
C GLN A 42 -6.14 6.25 4.52
N ASN A 43 -5.04 6.42 3.81
CA ASN A 43 -4.51 7.72 3.38
C ASN A 43 -4.35 7.74 1.87
N LYS A 44 -5.12 8.58 1.18
CA LYS A 44 -4.86 8.87 -0.24
C LYS A 44 -3.65 9.78 -0.32
N ARG A 45 -2.70 9.45 -1.20
CA ARG A 45 -1.49 10.24 -1.43
C ARG A 45 -1.22 10.41 -2.91
N GLN A 46 -0.61 11.53 -3.24
CA GLN A 46 0.06 11.74 -4.51
C GLN A 46 1.54 11.50 -4.26
N PHE A 47 2.10 10.51 -4.93
CA PHE A 47 3.52 10.21 -4.87
C PHE A 47 4.26 11.02 -5.94
N ASP A 48 5.53 11.25 -5.70
CA ASP A 48 6.46 11.80 -6.67
C ASP A 48 7.26 10.66 -7.33
N ASN A 49 8.27 11.02 -8.11
CA ASN A 49 9.07 10.06 -8.86
C ASN A 49 10.09 9.29 -8.00
N THR A 50 10.36 9.73 -6.77
CA THR A 50 11.33 9.05 -5.88
C THR A 50 10.69 7.96 -5.03
N ILE A 51 9.36 7.82 -5.09
CA ILE A 51 8.63 6.85 -4.25
C ILE A 51 9.16 5.42 -4.34
N TYR A 52 9.61 4.96 -5.50
CA TYR A 52 10.14 3.59 -5.62
C TYR A 52 11.49 3.43 -4.92
N GLU A 53 12.33 4.46 -4.97
CA GLU A 53 13.61 4.51 -4.24
C GLU A 53 13.35 4.61 -2.73
N ASP A 54 12.38 5.43 -2.32
CA ASP A 54 11.98 5.58 -0.92
C ASP A 54 11.43 4.25 -0.35
N LEU A 55 10.57 3.56 -1.11
CA LEU A 55 10.03 2.26 -0.73
C LEU A 55 11.13 1.21 -0.60
N GLU A 56 12.09 1.17 -1.52
CA GLU A 56 13.24 0.27 -1.44
C GLU A 56 14.14 0.59 -0.25
N PHE A 57 14.46 1.88 -0.04
CA PHE A 57 15.25 2.36 1.09
C PHE A 57 14.59 2.04 2.43
N ASP A 58 13.27 2.16 2.49
CA ASP A 58 12.45 1.79 3.63
C ASP A 58 12.21 0.26 3.72
N GLU A 59 12.84 -0.58 2.90
CA GLU A 59 12.70 -2.04 2.94
C GLU A 59 11.25 -2.54 2.75
N PHE A 60 10.43 -1.80 2.00
CA PHE A 60 9.15 -2.34 1.53
C PHE A 60 9.38 -3.46 0.53
N VAL A 61 8.52 -4.48 0.62
CA VAL A 61 8.52 -5.61 -0.32
C VAL A 61 7.27 -5.58 -1.18
N GLU A 62 7.34 -6.18 -2.36
CA GLU A 62 6.15 -6.35 -3.21
C GLU A 62 5.06 -7.12 -2.46
N ALA A 63 3.82 -6.66 -2.61
CA ALA A 63 2.64 -7.22 -1.96
C ALA A 63 1.64 -7.76 -2.99
N SER A 64 0.81 -8.69 -2.55
CA SER A 64 -0.29 -9.17 -3.37
C SER A 64 -1.42 -8.14 -3.41
N SER A 65 -1.95 -7.88 -4.60
CA SER A 65 -3.16 -7.07 -4.77
C SER A 65 -4.37 -7.65 -4.01
N LEU A 66 -4.43 -8.98 -3.87
CA LEU A 66 -5.49 -9.64 -3.09
C LEU A 66 -5.34 -9.32 -1.61
N GLU A 67 -4.14 -9.43 -1.06
CA GLU A 67 -3.84 -9.14 0.36
C GLU A 67 -4.23 -7.70 0.69
N PHE A 68 -3.78 -6.73 -0.11
CA PHE A 68 -4.15 -5.33 0.03
C PHE A 68 -5.69 -5.13 0.04
N ASN A 69 -6.38 -5.73 -0.92
CA ASN A 69 -7.83 -5.56 -1.05
C ASN A 69 -8.63 -6.24 0.07
N LEU A 70 -8.11 -7.32 0.67
CA LEU A 70 -8.73 -7.96 1.83
C LEU A 70 -8.71 -7.04 3.06
N TYR A 71 -7.60 -6.34 3.30
CA TYR A 71 -7.54 -5.31 4.33
C TYR A 71 -8.39 -4.09 3.97
N LEU A 72 -8.31 -3.61 2.73
CA LEU A 72 -9.10 -2.46 2.28
C LEU A 72 -10.62 -2.68 2.45
N SER A 73 -11.09 -3.90 2.19
CA SER A 73 -12.50 -4.29 2.35
C SER A 73 -12.91 -4.60 3.79
N GLY A 74 -11.96 -4.64 4.74
CA GLY A 74 -12.21 -5.02 6.13
C GLY A 74 -12.57 -6.50 6.33
N ILE A 75 -12.32 -7.34 5.31
CA ILE A 75 -12.51 -8.79 5.39
C ILE A 75 -11.40 -9.42 6.22
N ALA A 76 -10.16 -8.98 6.01
CA ALA A 76 -9.03 -9.28 6.89
C ALA A 76 -9.00 -8.31 8.07
N LYS A 77 -8.59 -8.80 9.25
CA LYS A 77 -8.39 -8.02 10.48
C LYS A 77 -6.99 -8.24 10.99
#